data_AF-A0A7C9EK16-F1
#
_entry.id   AF-A0A7C9EK16-F1
#
_cell.length_a   1.000
_cell.length_b   1.000
_cell.length_c   1.000
_cell.angle_alpha   90.00
_cell.angle_beta   90.00
_cell.angle_gamma   90.00
#
_symmetry.space_group_name_H-M   'P 1'
#
loop_
_entity.id
_entity.type
_entity.pdbx_description
1 polymer ?
#
loop_
_entity_poly.entity_id
_entity_poly.type
_entity_poly.pdbx_seq_one_letter_code
_entity_poly.pdbx_strand_id
1 'polypeptide(L)'
;MEEDREILEPYELLYSDLISLSSIDNVLESSSSSSSSPSNNGEIERLEAVRRAIMEALGPTGPGLLAITGVPNAAHLRRTLLPLGRDLALLNNDDRKRILKVIAPA
;
A
#
# COMPACT_ATOMS: atom_id res chain seq x y z
N MET A 1 -18.22 19.96 24.61
CA MET A 1 -17.22 20.21 23.55
C MET A 1 -17.53 19.18 22.49
N GLU A 2 -18.20 19.62 21.43
CA GLU A 2 -18.57 18.79 20.30
C GLU A 2 -17.31 18.72 19.44
N GLU A 3 -16.68 17.55 19.35
CA GLU A 3 -15.53 17.35 18.48
C GLU A 3 -16.03 17.45 17.04
N ASP A 4 -15.78 18.59 16.39
CA ASP A 4 -15.88 18.73 14.94
C ASP A 4 -14.92 17.70 14.33
N ARG A 5 -15.46 16.54 13.96
CA ARG A 5 -14.68 15.49 13.28
C ARG A 5 -14.47 15.95 11.85
N GLU A 6 -13.42 16.74 11.66
CA GLU A 6 -12.93 17.10 10.34
C GLU A 6 -12.71 15.81 9.53
N ILE A 7 -13.43 15.68 8.41
CA ILE A 7 -13.34 14.48 7.57
C ILE A 7 -11.99 14.57 6.86
N LEU A 8 -10.99 13.85 7.36
CA LEU A 8 -9.67 13.81 6.75
C LEU A 8 -9.75 13.05 5.41
N GLU A 9 -9.41 13.75 4.32
CA GLU A 9 -9.31 13.14 3.01
C GLU A 9 -8.01 12.31 2.92
N PRO A 10 -8.09 11.02 2.52
CA PRO A 10 -6.91 10.19 2.41
C PRO A 10 -6.05 10.63 1.21
N TYR A 11 -4.73 10.51 1.34
CA TYR A 11 -3.85 10.71 0.19
C TYR A 11 -3.97 9.53 -0.77
N GLU A 12 -4.34 9.80 -2.01
CA GLU A 12 -4.49 8.77 -3.04
C GLU A 12 -3.13 8.36 -3.64
N LEU A 13 -2.88 7.05 -3.65
CA LEU A 13 -1.66 6.46 -4.19
C LEU A 13 -2.00 5.39 -5.23
N LEU A 14 -1.41 5.48 -6.42
CA LEU A 14 -1.57 4.44 -7.44
C LEU A 14 -0.86 3.15 -7.04
N TYR A 15 -1.52 2.01 -7.24
CA TYR A 15 -0.96 0.69 -6.99
C TYR A 15 0.36 0.46 -7.74
N SER A 16 0.48 0.94 -8.98
CA SER A 16 1.71 0.82 -9.78
C SER A 16 2.90 1.51 -9.10
N ASP A 17 2.69 2.69 -8.54
CA ASP A 17 3.74 3.46 -7.86
C ASP A 17 4.15 2.78 -6.57
N LEU A 18 3.21 2.20 -5.82
CA LEU A 18 3.51 1.43 -4.62
C LEU A 18 4.39 0.21 -4.92
N ILE A 19 4.11 -0.51 -6.01
CA ILE A 19 4.93 -1.65 -6.45
C ILE A 19 6.32 -1.21 -6.94
N SER A 20 6.40 -0.10 -7.68
CA SER A 20 7.67 0.48 -8.09
C SER A 20 8.52 0.91 -6.89
N LEU A 21 7.90 1.52 -5.88
CA LEU A 21 8.56 1.88 -4.61
C LEU A 21 9.03 0.66 -3.82
N SER A 22 8.28 -0.43 -3.77
CA SER A 22 8.77 -1.65 -3.08
C SER A 22 9.98 -2.27 -3.78
N SER A 23 10.11 -2.02 -5.09
CA SER A 23 11.22 -2.54 -5.90
C SER A 23 12.46 -1.63 -5.84
N ILE A 24 12.26 -0.32 -5.58
CA ILE A 24 13.35 0.66 -5.58
C ILE A 24 14.25 0.56 -4.34
N ASP A 25 13.72 0.13 -3.19
CA ASP A 25 14.52 -0.04 -1.98
C ASP A 25 15.63 -1.10 -2.18
N ASN A 26 15.42 -2.10 -3.04
CA ASN A 26 16.47 -3.06 -3.45
C ASN A 26 17.55 -2.42 -4.35
N VAL A 27 17.21 -1.35 -5.07
CA VAL A 27 18.11 -0.66 -6.02
C VAL A 27 18.97 0.39 -5.30
N LEU A 28 18.39 1.12 -4.34
CA LEU A 28 19.10 2.18 -3.60
C LEU A 28 20.21 1.63 -2.69
N GLU A 29 20.07 0.42 -2.11
CA GLU A 29 21.17 -0.25 -1.40
C GLU A 29 22.32 -0.68 -2.34
N SER A 30 22.03 -0.93 -3.61
CA SER A 30 23.01 -1.33 -4.63
C SER A 30 23.67 -0.14 -5.35
N SER A 31 23.22 1.10 -5.07
CA SER A 31 23.59 2.32 -5.80
C SER A 31 24.83 3.04 -5.25
N SER A 32 25.83 2.31 -4.76
CA SER A 32 27.19 2.85 -4.61
C SER A 32 28.11 2.55 -5.80
N SER A 33 27.61 1.87 -6.85
CA SER A 33 28.37 1.72 -8.10
C SER A 33 27.51 1.59 -9.37
N SER A 34 27.69 2.58 -10.24
CA SER A 34 27.65 2.56 -11.72
C SER A 34 26.34 2.58 -12.53
N SER A 35 26.25 3.65 -13.35
CA SER A 35 25.64 3.80 -14.68
C SER A 35 24.15 3.52 -14.86
N SER A 36 23.32 4.58 -14.82
CA SER A 36 21.97 4.59 -15.39
C SER A 36 21.88 5.53 -16.59
N SER A 37 21.20 5.04 -17.64
CA SER A 37 20.88 5.76 -18.88
C SER A 37 19.99 6.98 -18.58
N PRO A 38 20.04 8.06 -19.39
CA PRO A 38 19.32 9.32 -19.12
C PRO A 38 17.79 9.19 -19.05
N SER A 39 17.22 8.06 -19.49
CA SER A 39 15.77 7.83 -19.50
C SER A 39 15.18 7.40 -18.14
N ASN A 40 16.00 6.93 -17.19
CA ASN A 40 15.51 6.41 -15.89
C ASN A 40 15.56 7.46 -14.77
N ASN A 41 16.31 8.55 -14.96
CA ASN A 41 16.50 9.55 -13.91
C ASN A 41 15.20 10.28 -13.56
N GLY A 42 14.36 10.59 -14.56
CA GLY A 42 13.07 11.26 -14.33
C GLY A 42 12.05 10.40 -13.58
N GLU A 43 12.07 9.08 -13.79
CA GLU A 43 11.17 8.16 -13.08
C GLU A 43 11.61 7.97 -11.63
N ILE A 44 12.92 7.93 -11.36
CA ILE A 44 13.46 7.87 -10.00
C ILE A 44 13.08 9.14 -9.23
N GLU A 45 13.28 10.32 -9.81
CA GLU A 45 12.92 11.60 -9.18
C GLU A 45 11.41 11.69 -8.90
N ARG A 46 10.57 11.23 -9.86
CA ARG A 46 9.12 11.15 -9.67
C ARG A 46 8.77 10.23 -8.50
N LEU A 47 9.36 9.03 -8.43
CA LEU A 47 9.10 8.07 -7.35
C LEU A 47 9.61 8.59 -6.00
N GLU A 48 10.73 9.31 -5.95
CA GLU A 48 11.20 9.98 -4.73
C GLU A 48 10.20 11.06 -4.27
N ALA A 49 9.63 11.84 -5.20
CA ALA A 49 8.59 12.80 -4.88
C ALA A 49 7.33 12.10 -4.31
N VAL A 50 6.92 10.97 -4.90
CA VAL A 50 5.81 10.15 -4.39
C VAL A 50 6.13 9.59 -3.00
N ARG A 51 7.35 9.08 -2.77
CA ARG A 51 7.81 8.60 -1.45
C ARG A 51 7.73 9.72 -0.40
N ARG A 52 8.18 10.92 -0.75
CA ARG A 52 8.08 12.09 0.16
C ARG A 52 6.64 12.42 0.48
N ALA A 53 5.76 12.46 -0.52
CA ALA A 53 4.34 12.73 -0.32
C ALA A 53 3.67 11.66 0.58
N ILE A 54 4.03 10.38 0.41
CA ILE A 54 3.58 9.29 1.30
C ILE A 54 4.02 9.54 2.75
N MET A 55 5.30 9.88 2.96
CA MET A 55 5.84 10.12 4.29
C MET A 55 5.21 11.34 4.96
N GLU A 56 4.93 12.39 4.20
CA GLU A 56 4.22 13.58 4.68
C GLU A 56 2.77 13.26 5.03
N ALA A 57 2.07 12.52 4.16
CA ALA A 57 0.68 12.12 4.37
C ALA A 57 0.49 11.20 5.59
N LEU A 58 1.46 10.30 5.83
CA LEU A 58 1.49 9.44 7.02
C LEU A 58 2.14 10.10 8.24
N GLY A 59 2.67 11.31 8.09
CA GLY A 59 3.36 12.04 9.15
C GLY A 59 2.40 12.65 10.18
N PRO A 60 2.92 13.21 11.27
CA PRO A 60 2.11 13.78 12.37
C PRO A 60 1.17 14.92 11.93
N THR A 61 1.51 15.60 10.84
CA THR A 61 0.75 16.72 10.27
C THR A 61 -0.09 16.30 9.05
N GLY A 62 0.06 15.05 8.59
CA GLY A 62 -0.71 14.52 7.47
C GLY A 62 -2.02 13.88 7.90
N PRO A 63 -2.90 13.51 6.96
CA PRO A 63 -4.17 12.86 7.25
C PRO A 63 -4.01 11.48 7.93
N GLY A 64 -2.80 10.90 7.94
CA GLY A 64 -2.52 9.58 8.53
C GLY A 64 -3.14 8.42 7.76
N LEU A 65 -3.69 8.69 6.57
CA LEU A 65 -4.48 7.75 5.77
C LEU A 65 -4.02 7.78 4.31
N LEU A 66 -3.89 6.58 3.73
CA LEU A 66 -3.59 6.37 2.33
C LEU A 66 -4.71 5.58 1.66
N ALA A 67 -5.15 6.02 0.49
CA ALA A 67 -6.08 5.28 -0.36
C ALA A 67 -5.32 4.73 -1.57
N ILE A 68 -5.12 3.41 -1.62
CA ILE A 68 -4.49 2.78 -2.78
C ILE A 68 -5.52 2.59 -3.89
N THR A 69 -5.29 3.24 -5.02
CA THR A 69 -6.16 3.19 -6.20
C THR A 69 -5.56 2.31 -7.31
N GLY A 70 -6.40 1.84 -8.23
CA GLY A 70 -5.93 1.00 -9.35
C GLY A 70 -5.50 -0.42 -8.98
N VAL A 71 -5.87 -0.92 -7.78
CA VAL A 71 -5.53 -2.29 -7.35
C VAL A 71 -6.25 -3.31 -8.26
N PRO A 72 -5.52 -4.22 -8.92
CA PRO A 72 -6.11 -5.20 -9.83
C PRO A 72 -7.06 -6.14 -9.07
N ASN A 73 -8.19 -6.46 -9.68
CA ASN A 73 -9.21 -7.39 -9.16
C ASN A 73 -9.82 -7.04 -7.78
N ALA A 74 -9.49 -5.90 -7.16
CA ALA A 74 -9.97 -5.55 -5.82
C ALA A 74 -11.50 -5.51 -5.71
N ALA A 75 -12.19 -4.96 -6.72
CA ALA A 75 -13.65 -4.92 -6.74
C ALA A 75 -14.28 -6.31 -6.84
N HIS A 76 -13.70 -7.21 -7.65
CA HIS A 76 -14.16 -8.58 -7.76
C HIS A 76 -13.91 -9.34 -6.45
N LEU A 77 -12.71 -9.22 -5.89
CA LEU A 77 -12.33 -9.83 -4.62
C LEU A 77 -13.25 -9.38 -3.49
N ARG A 78 -13.55 -8.08 -3.39
CA ARG A 78 -14.51 -7.55 -2.41
C ARG A 78 -15.89 -8.18 -2.56
N ARG A 79 -16.42 -8.28 -3.78
CA ARG A 79 -17.75 -8.87 -4.03
C ARG A 79 -17.80 -10.35 -3.65
N THR A 80 -16.72 -11.09 -3.87
CA THR A 80 -16.66 -12.53 -3.61
C THR A 80 -16.33 -12.85 -2.15
N LEU A 81 -15.36 -12.16 -1.54
CA LEU A 81 -14.87 -12.47 -0.19
C LEU A 81 -15.63 -11.76 0.93
N LEU A 82 -16.11 -10.54 0.72
CA LEU A 82 -16.79 -9.79 1.79
C LEU A 82 -18.02 -10.52 2.35
N PRO A 83 -18.87 -11.17 1.53
CA PRO A 83 -19.97 -11.99 2.05
C PRO A 83 -19.51 -13.15 2.92
N LEU A 84 -18.38 -13.79 2.58
CA LEU A 84 -17.81 -14.91 3.34
C LEU A 84 -17.19 -14.47 4.67
N GLY A 85 -16.95 -13.17 4.87
CA GLY A 85 -16.39 -12.64 6.10
C GLY A 85 -17.23 -12.96 7.34
N ARG A 86 -18.56 -13.02 7.19
CA ARG A 86 -19.47 -13.42 8.28
C ARG A 86 -19.25 -14.89 8.65
N ASP A 87 -19.20 -15.77 7.66
CA ASP A 87 -19.04 -17.21 7.90
C ASP A 87 -17.68 -17.48 8.55
N LEU A 88 -16.63 -16.80 8.07
CA LEU A 88 -15.29 -16.85 8.64
C LEU A 88 -15.23 -16.37 10.11
N ALA A 89 -16.04 -15.36 10.48
CA ALA A 89 -16.12 -14.87 11.85
C ALA A 89 -16.79 -15.87 12.80
N LEU A 90 -17.72 -16.69 12.29
CA LEU A 90 -18.43 -17.71 13.06
C LEU A 90 -17.62 -18.99 13.28
N LEU A 91 -16.55 -19.21 12.51
CA LEU A 91 -15.65 -20.34 12.72
C LEU A 91 -14.92 -20.25 14.06
N ASN A 92 -14.54 -21.43 14.59
CA ASN A 92 -13.65 -21.50 15.74
C ASN A 92 -12.25 -20.99 15.40
N ASN A 93 -11.42 -20.80 16.43
CA ASN A 93 -10.09 -20.21 16.27
C ASN A 93 -9.17 -21.06 15.37
N ASP A 94 -9.25 -22.39 15.48
CA ASP A 94 -8.38 -23.32 14.74
C ASP A 94 -8.71 -23.34 13.25
N ASP A 95 -10.00 -23.37 12.90
CA ASP A 95 -10.47 -23.36 11.51
C ASP A 95 -10.18 -22.00 10.85
N ARG A 96 -10.43 -20.90 11.57
CA ARG A 96 -10.10 -19.55 11.09
C ARG A 96 -8.59 -19.39 10.88
N LYS A 97 -7.74 -19.93 11.76
CA LYS A 97 -6.28 -19.94 11.58
C LYS A 97 -5.87 -20.71 10.33
N ARG A 98 -6.48 -21.86 10.04
CA ARG A 98 -6.16 -22.65 8.84
C ARG A 98 -6.48 -21.89 7.54
N ILE A 99 -7.54 -21.08 7.53
CA ILE A 99 -7.96 -20.29 6.36
C ILE A 99 -7.14 -19.00 6.23
N LEU A 100 -6.90 -18.29 7.34
CA LEU A 100 -6.24 -16.97 7.33
C LEU A 100 -4.72 -17.02 7.39
N LYS A 101 -4.10 -18.19 7.61
CA LYS A 101 -2.65 -18.29 7.62
C LYS A 101 -2.14 -18.08 6.19
N VAL A 102 -1.69 -16.85 5.94
CA VAL A 102 -0.96 -16.47 4.74
C VAL A 102 0.19 -17.47 4.56
N ILE A 103 0.17 -18.20 3.44
CA ILE A 103 1.31 -18.97 2.98
C ILE A 103 2.34 -17.91 2.57
N ALA A 104 3.24 -17.54 3.48
CA ALA A 104 4.46 -16.86 3.08
C ALA A 104 5.30 -17.87 2.26
N PRO A 105 5.81 -17.51 1.08
CA PRO A 105 6.81 -18.34 0.42
C PRO A 105 8.04 -18.46 1.33
N ALA A 106 8.53 -19.70 1.48
CA ALA A 106 9.77 -20.05 2.14
C ALA A 106 10.98 -19.63 1.29
#